data_AF-A0A927YIA8-F1
#
_entry.id   AF-A0A927YIA8-F1
#
_cell.length_a   1.000
_cell.length_b   1.000
_cell.length_c   1.000
_cell.angle_alpha   90.00
_cell.angle_beta   90.00
_cell.angle_gamma   90.00
#
_symmetry.space_group_name_H-M   'P 1'
#
loop_
_entity.id
_entity.type
_entity.pdbx_description
1 polymer ?
#
loop_
_entity_poly.entity_id
_entity_poly.type
_entity_poly.pdbx_seq_one_letter_code
_entity_poly.pdbx_strand_id
1 'polypeptide(L)'
;MTRAEGEIFFKRFHGHHYHMWHDEPAKYKEYRKLHITKMTENKWRLQKISDLFADIQAEPASARLRIGSIIDIMHALKKIPKDLPEQLLDALDFATTLDIRQRILIMEDMEGRNDKENNNAGYALFRSRKKDYGRLHDIMARMMELSDKDRDDIDCLTAEGKIGWTDTYARYLRTADRCERAEAKYLI
;
A
#
# COMPACT_ATOMS: atom_id res chain seq x y z
N MET A 1 5.94 2.96 29.93
CA MET A 1 5.08 3.46 28.83
C MET A 1 3.75 4.02 29.34
N THR A 2 3.35 5.21 28.91
CA THR A 2 2.00 5.80 29.07
C THR A 2 1.08 5.43 27.90
N ARG A 3 -0.22 5.75 27.98
CA ARG A 3 -1.15 5.50 26.86
C ARG A 3 -0.79 6.28 25.59
N ALA A 4 -0.35 7.53 25.73
CA ALA A 4 0.06 8.37 24.60
C ALA A 4 1.34 7.84 23.93
N GLU A 5 2.33 7.43 24.74
CA GLU A 5 3.53 6.76 24.23
C GLU A 5 3.18 5.44 23.53
N GLY A 6 2.20 4.70 24.06
CA GLY A 6 1.70 3.47 23.44
C GLY A 6 1.05 3.71 22.08
N GLU A 7 0.28 4.79 21.93
CA GLU A 7 -0.28 5.20 20.63
C GLU A 7 0.80 5.50 19.61
N ILE A 8 1.80 6.31 19.98
CA ILE A 8 2.93 6.67 19.11
C ILE A 8 3.69 5.41 18.69
N PHE A 9 4.01 4.54 19.66
CA PHE A 9 4.70 3.28 19.43
C PHE A 9 3.92 2.39 18.46
N PHE A 10 2.61 2.23 18.67
CA PHE A 10 1.74 1.43 17.82
C PHE A 10 1.63 2.00 16.40
N LYS A 11 1.42 3.31 16.25
CA LYS A 11 1.31 3.99 14.94
C LYS A 11 2.61 3.94 14.14
N ARG A 12 3.78 3.98 14.80
CA ARG A 12 5.10 3.86 14.14
C ARG A 12 5.26 2.53 13.41
N PHE A 13 4.68 1.46 13.93
CA PHE A 13 4.68 0.13 13.30
C PHE A 13 3.39 -0.14 12.51
N HIS A 14 2.69 0.91 12.07
CA HIS A 14 1.45 0.81 11.30
C HIS A 14 0.37 -0.07 11.97
N GLY A 15 0.43 -0.22 13.30
CA GLY A 15 -0.50 -1.05 14.05
C GLY A 15 -0.32 -2.57 13.90
N HIS A 16 0.85 -3.04 13.45
CA HIS A 16 1.18 -4.47 13.34
C HIS A 16 1.96 -4.97 14.57
N HIS A 17 1.29 -5.78 15.40
CA HIS A 17 1.88 -6.37 16.62
C HIS A 17 3.10 -7.26 16.31
N TYR A 18 3.12 -7.92 15.15
CA TYR A 18 4.25 -8.76 14.73
C TYR A 18 5.55 -7.93 14.63
N HIS A 19 5.52 -6.81 13.88
CA HIS A 19 6.67 -5.92 13.74
C HIS A 19 7.07 -5.29 15.08
N MET A 20 6.10 -4.86 15.89
CA MET A 20 6.37 -4.34 17.22
C MET A 20 7.12 -5.35 18.10
N TRP A 21 6.71 -6.62 18.07
CA TRP A 21 7.34 -7.68 18.87
C TRP A 21 8.71 -8.10 18.33
N HIS A 22 8.84 -8.20 17.00
CA HIS A 22 10.07 -8.61 16.34
C HIS A 22 11.17 -7.55 16.46
N ASP A 23 10.84 -6.29 16.20
CA ASP A 23 11.84 -5.22 16.09
C ASP A 23 12.14 -4.58 17.46
N GLU A 24 11.14 -4.44 18.34
CA GLU A 24 11.31 -3.84 19.67
C GLU A 24 10.59 -4.64 20.78
N PRO A 25 11.02 -5.89 21.06
CA PRO A 25 10.33 -6.80 21.98
C PRO A 25 10.17 -6.24 23.41
N ALA A 26 11.14 -5.48 23.90
CA ALA A 26 11.07 -4.87 25.23
C ALA A 26 9.97 -3.81 25.33
N LYS A 27 9.89 -2.88 24.37
CA LYS A 27 8.82 -1.87 24.33
C LYS A 27 7.46 -2.50 24.05
N TYR A 28 7.42 -3.55 23.24
CA TYR A 28 6.18 -4.30 23.02
C TYR A 28 5.65 -4.91 24.33
N LYS A 29 6.50 -5.48 25.18
CA LYS A 29 6.08 -5.99 26.51
C LYS A 29 5.49 -4.88 27.38
N GLU A 30 6.05 -3.67 27.34
CA GLU A 30 5.46 -2.52 28.04
C GLU A 30 4.12 -2.09 27.46
N TYR A 31 4.02 -2.01 26.13
CA TYR A 31 2.79 -1.71 25.42
C TYR A 31 1.66 -2.69 25.80
N ARG A 32 1.96 -3.99 25.89
CA ARG A 32 0.97 -5.01 26.28
C ARG A 32 0.41 -4.83 27.69
N LYS A 33 1.17 -4.21 28.61
CA LYS A 33 0.69 -3.89 29.97
C LYS A 33 -0.30 -2.73 30.01
N LEU A 34 -0.45 -1.97 28.93
CA LEU A 34 -1.45 -0.90 28.83
C LEU A 34 -2.86 -1.42 28.62
N HIS A 35 -3.04 -2.71 28.35
CA HIS A 35 -4.35 -3.35 28.11
C HIS A 35 -5.21 -2.62 27.07
N ILE A 36 -4.58 -2.13 25.99
CA ILE A 36 -5.28 -1.42 24.92
C ILE A 36 -6.26 -2.37 24.24
N THR A 37 -7.52 -1.93 24.14
CA THR A 37 -8.57 -2.72 23.50
C THR A 37 -8.43 -2.71 21.98
N LYS A 38 -8.86 -3.78 21.30
CA LYS A 38 -8.91 -3.83 19.82
C LYS A 38 -9.68 -2.66 19.21
N MET A 39 -10.72 -2.18 19.89
CA MET A 39 -11.49 -1.00 19.47
C MET A 39 -10.61 0.27 19.47
N THR A 40 -9.80 0.46 20.50
CA THR A 40 -8.86 1.59 20.58
C THR A 40 -7.78 1.47 19.49
N GLU A 41 -7.23 0.27 19.29
CA GLU A 41 -6.24 0.04 18.23
C GLU A 41 -6.82 0.33 16.85
N ASN A 42 -8.06 -0.07 16.58
CA ASN A 42 -8.74 0.25 15.33
C ASN A 42 -8.93 1.77 15.16
N LYS A 43 -9.26 2.51 16.23
CA LYS A 43 -9.30 3.97 16.19
C LYS A 43 -7.95 4.56 15.81
N TRP A 44 -6.86 4.05 16.39
CA TRP A 44 -5.50 4.51 16.06
C TRP A 44 -5.08 4.16 14.64
N ARG A 45 -5.45 2.97 14.13
CA ARG A 45 -5.27 2.59 12.72
C ARG A 45 -5.98 3.56 11.78
N LEU A 46 -7.24 3.89 12.06
CA LEU A 46 -8.02 4.82 11.24
C LEU A 46 -7.43 6.24 11.25
N GLN A 47 -6.98 6.73 12.42
CA GLN A 47 -6.27 8.00 12.49
C GLN A 47 -4.99 7.95 11.64
N LYS A 48 -4.18 6.88 11.75
CA LYS A 48 -2.96 6.75 10.95
C LYS A 48 -3.25 6.71 9.45
N ILE A 49 -4.32 6.05 9.01
CA ILE A 49 -4.75 6.08 7.61
C ILE A 49 -5.08 7.52 7.18
N SER A 50 -5.83 8.26 7.99
CA SER A 50 -6.16 9.66 7.71
C SER A 50 -4.91 10.53 7.58
N ASP A 51 -3.93 10.35 8.48
CA ASP A 51 -2.65 11.05 8.44
C ASP A 51 -1.89 10.71 7.13
N LEU A 52 -1.87 9.43 6.74
CA LEU A 52 -1.21 8.98 5.52
C LEU A 52 -1.87 9.57 4.26
N PHE A 53 -3.20 9.62 4.19
CA PHE A 53 -3.91 10.22 3.06
C PHE A 53 -3.63 11.72 2.93
N ALA A 54 -3.63 12.45 4.05
CA ALA A 54 -3.37 13.90 4.05
C ALA A 54 -2.00 14.25 3.45
N ASP A 55 -1.01 13.38 3.67
CA ASP A 55 0.35 13.67 3.25
C ASP A 55 0.66 13.19 1.81
N ILE A 56 -0.06 12.21 1.24
CA ILE A 56 0.28 11.55 -0.05
C ILE A 56 0.63 12.55 -1.16
N GLN A 57 -0.15 13.62 -1.32
CA GLN A 57 0.08 14.62 -2.36
C GLN A 57 1.20 15.63 -2.01
N ALA A 58 1.46 15.84 -0.72
CA ALA A 58 2.46 16.81 -0.25
C ALA A 58 3.90 16.32 -0.46
N GLU A 59 4.13 15.01 -0.51
CA GLU A 59 5.47 14.42 -0.71
C GLU A 59 5.42 13.21 -1.65
N PRO A 60 5.38 13.45 -2.97
CA PRO A 60 5.23 12.41 -4.00
C PRO A 60 6.26 11.28 -3.92
N ALA A 61 7.49 11.58 -3.51
CA ALA A 61 8.57 10.59 -3.37
C ALA A 61 8.28 9.49 -2.34
N SER A 62 7.36 9.75 -1.40
CA SER A 62 6.94 8.82 -0.35
C SER A 62 5.56 8.19 -0.62
N ALA A 63 4.91 8.53 -1.74
CA ALA A 63 3.55 8.11 -2.05
C ALA A 63 3.39 6.59 -2.00
N ARG A 64 4.34 5.83 -2.55
CA ARG A 64 4.33 4.36 -2.46
C ARG A 64 4.30 3.86 -1.02
N LEU A 65 5.20 4.35 -0.15
CA LEU A 65 5.27 3.89 1.23
C LEU A 65 3.95 4.15 1.97
N ARG A 66 3.31 5.29 1.67
CA ARG A 66 2.02 5.65 2.25
C ARG A 66 0.89 4.77 1.73
N ILE A 67 0.79 4.55 0.42
CA ILE A 67 -0.23 3.70 -0.19
C ILE A 67 -0.10 2.24 0.30
N GLY A 68 1.11 1.67 0.26
CA GLY A 68 1.37 0.33 0.79
C GLY A 68 0.99 0.20 2.26
N SER A 69 1.36 1.19 3.09
CA SER A 69 0.96 1.23 4.50
C SER A 69 -0.56 1.29 4.69
N ILE A 70 -1.28 2.05 3.85
CA ILE A 70 -2.74 2.13 3.92
C ILE A 70 -3.36 0.77 3.61
N ILE A 71 -2.89 0.09 2.56
CA ILE A 71 -3.36 -1.25 2.18
C ILE A 71 -3.16 -2.23 3.34
N ASP A 72 -1.95 -2.27 3.92
CA ASP A 72 -1.61 -3.15 5.05
C ASP A 72 -2.50 -2.88 6.27
N ILE A 73 -2.70 -1.61 6.64
CA ILE A 73 -3.55 -1.23 7.77
C ILE A 73 -5.00 -1.62 7.49
N MET A 74 -5.50 -1.40 6.27
CA MET A 74 -6.88 -1.75 5.88
C MET A 74 -7.15 -3.25 6.01
N HIS A 75 -6.18 -4.11 5.66
CA HIS A 75 -6.29 -5.56 5.88
C HIS A 75 -6.35 -5.94 7.35
N ALA A 76 -5.64 -5.21 8.22
CA ALA A 76 -5.67 -5.44 9.65
C ALA A 76 -7.00 -5.00 10.32
N LEU A 77 -7.84 -4.23 9.62
CA LEU A 77 -9.13 -3.79 10.16
C LEU A 77 -10.17 -4.92 10.10
N LYS A 78 -10.83 -5.16 11.24
CA LYS A 78 -11.97 -6.11 11.31
C LYS A 78 -13.12 -5.70 10.37
N LYS A 79 -13.31 -4.39 10.17
CA LYS A 79 -14.32 -3.81 9.29
C LYS A 79 -13.76 -2.54 8.67
N ILE A 80 -13.68 -2.52 7.35
CA ILE A 80 -13.24 -1.37 6.59
C ILE A 80 -14.41 -0.38 6.48
N PRO A 81 -14.25 0.90 6.89
CA PRO A 81 -15.22 1.95 6.65
C PRO A 81 -15.60 2.10 5.17
N LYS A 82 -16.77 2.67 4.89
CA LYS A 82 -17.32 2.69 3.52
C LYS A 82 -16.51 3.57 2.57
N ASP A 83 -15.99 4.67 3.09
CA ASP A 83 -15.24 5.75 2.46
C ASP A 83 -13.77 5.42 2.19
N LEU A 84 -13.11 4.59 3.01
CA LEU A 84 -11.67 4.33 2.83
C LEU A 84 -11.30 3.76 1.46
N PRO A 85 -12.05 2.81 0.86
CA PRO A 85 -11.72 2.34 -0.49
C PRO A 85 -11.89 3.41 -1.56
N GLU A 86 -12.82 4.34 -1.40
CA GLU A 86 -12.99 5.47 -2.33
C GLU A 86 -11.79 6.44 -2.21
N GLN A 87 -11.34 6.74 -0.99
CA GLN A 87 -10.11 7.53 -0.76
C GLN A 87 -8.85 6.82 -1.30
N LEU A 88 -8.79 5.49 -1.19
CA LEU A 88 -7.70 4.70 -1.78
C LEU A 88 -7.71 4.80 -3.30
N LEU A 89 -8.88 4.76 -3.95
CA LEU A 89 -8.98 4.99 -5.39
C LEU A 89 -8.52 6.40 -5.78
N ASP A 90 -8.89 7.44 -5.02
CA ASP A 90 -8.41 8.80 -5.28
C ASP A 90 -6.88 8.89 -5.17
N ALA A 91 -6.28 8.22 -4.18
CA ALA A 91 -4.83 8.15 -4.03
C ALA A 91 -4.14 7.37 -5.15
N LEU A 92 -4.73 6.26 -5.61
CA LEU A 92 -4.23 5.49 -6.75
C LEU A 92 -4.36 6.26 -8.06
N ASP A 93 -5.43 7.04 -8.24
CA ASP A 93 -5.62 7.90 -9.40
C ASP A 93 -4.55 9.00 -9.45
N PHE A 94 -4.25 9.64 -8.31
CA PHE A 94 -3.10 10.53 -8.20
C PHE A 94 -1.78 9.84 -8.55
N ALA A 95 -1.60 8.58 -8.13
CA ALA A 95 -0.39 7.81 -8.39
C ALA A 95 -0.09 7.62 -9.88
N THR A 96 -1.10 7.72 -10.77
CA THR A 96 -0.90 7.66 -12.23
C THR A 96 -0.02 8.79 -12.76
N THR A 97 0.10 9.90 -12.01
CA THR A 97 0.92 11.06 -12.37
C THR A 97 2.36 10.99 -11.88
N LEU A 98 2.70 9.97 -11.09
CA LEU A 98 4.03 9.80 -10.51
C LEU A 98 5.02 9.23 -11.53
N ASP A 99 6.30 9.35 -11.20
CA ASP A 99 7.35 8.70 -11.97
C ASP A 99 7.15 7.17 -12.04
N ILE A 100 7.70 6.56 -13.09
CA ILE A 100 7.53 5.14 -13.36
C ILE A 100 8.02 4.25 -12.21
N ARG A 101 9.03 4.69 -11.45
CA ARG A 101 9.57 3.94 -10.32
C ARG A 101 8.54 3.83 -9.20
N GLN A 102 7.89 4.94 -8.83
CA GLN A 102 6.81 4.93 -7.84
C GLN A 102 5.62 4.11 -8.34
N ARG A 103 5.24 4.26 -9.62
CA ARG A 103 4.12 3.51 -10.21
C ARG A 103 4.34 2.00 -10.17
N ILE A 104 5.52 1.51 -10.59
CA ILE A 104 5.88 0.09 -10.50
C ILE A 104 5.74 -0.43 -9.07
N LEU A 105 6.28 0.30 -8.08
CA LEU A 105 6.24 -0.14 -6.69
C LEU A 105 4.81 -0.14 -6.11
N ILE A 106 3.97 0.81 -6.50
CA ILE A 106 2.56 0.84 -6.09
C ILE A 106 1.79 -0.31 -6.73
N MET A 107 2.05 -0.61 -8.00
CA MET A 107 1.47 -1.78 -8.67
C MET A 107 1.87 -3.09 -7.97
N GLU A 108 3.12 -3.20 -7.50
CA GLU A 108 3.55 -4.34 -6.68
C GLU A 108 2.83 -4.42 -5.33
N ASP A 109 2.60 -3.29 -4.67
CA ASP A 109 1.82 -3.29 -3.43
C ASP A 109 0.34 -3.65 -3.71
N MET A 110 -0.19 -3.32 -4.90
CA MET A 110 -1.55 -3.69 -5.35
C MET A 110 -1.70 -5.18 -5.69
N GLU A 111 -0.76 -5.75 -6.45
CA GLU A 111 -0.71 -7.20 -6.74
C GLU A 111 -0.34 -8.02 -5.48
N GLY A 112 0.23 -7.37 -4.47
CA GLY A 112 0.59 -8.01 -3.21
C GLY A 112 1.78 -8.94 -3.36
N ARG A 113 1.92 -9.88 -2.41
CA ARG A 113 3.04 -10.85 -2.41
C ARG A 113 2.56 -12.21 -2.87
N ASN A 114 3.45 -12.97 -3.49
CA ASN A 114 3.23 -14.37 -3.88
C ASN A 114 3.19 -15.35 -2.68
N ASP A 115 2.60 -14.94 -1.55
CA ASP A 115 2.32 -15.79 -0.39
C ASP A 115 0.80 -15.97 -0.24
N LYS A 116 0.36 -17.05 0.43
CA LYS A 116 -1.07 -17.38 0.53
C LYS A 116 -1.89 -16.31 1.29
N GLU A 117 -1.24 -15.43 2.03
CA GLU A 117 -1.89 -14.49 2.96
C GLU A 117 -2.01 -13.07 2.38
N ASN A 118 -1.11 -12.69 1.46
CA ASN A 118 -1.01 -11.34 0.88
C ASN A 118 -1.13 -11.33 -0.66
N ASN A 119 -1.53 -12.43 -1.28
CA ASN A 119 -1.74 -12.48 -2.74
C ASN A 119 -2.90 -11.54 -3.13
N ASN A 120 -2.62 -10.60 -4.03
CA ASN A 120 -3.52 -9.55 -4.50
C ASN A 120 -4.00 -8.61 -3.39
N ALA A 121 -3.10 -8.20 -2.48
CA ALA A 121 -3.43 -7.42 -1.30
C ALA A 121 -4.30 -6.19 -1.63
N GLY A 122 -3.92 -5.36 -2.61
CA GLY A 122 -4.73 -4.19 -3.01
C GLY A 122 -6.09 -4.58 -3.58
N TYR A 123 -6.11 -5.44 -4.60
CA TYR A 123 -7.36 -5.86 -5.27
C TYR A 123 -8.34 -6.57 -4.32
N ALA A 124 -7.84 -7.34 -3.35
CA ALA A 124 -8.67 -8.03 -2.36
C ALA A 124 -9.51 -7.08 -1.51
N LEU A 125 -9.08 -5.83 -1.31
CA LEU A 125 -9.85 -4.80 -0.60
C LEU A 125 -11.14 -4.40 -1.35
N PHE A 126 -11.17 -4.63 -2.67
CA PHE A 126 -12.29 -4.28 -3.54
C PHE A 126 -13.20 -5.46 -3.87
N ARG A 127 -12.84 -6.73 -3.56
CA ARG A 127 -13.57 -7.98 -3.92
C ARG A 127 -15.09 -7.95 -3.74
N SER A 128 -15.61 -7.27 -2.72
CA SER A 128 -17.04 -7.21 -2.43
C SER A 128 -17.71 -5.91 -2.90
N ARG A 129 -17.03 -5.11 -3.74
CA ARG A 129 -17.44 -3.76 -4.15
C ARG A 129 -17.48 -3.62 -5.67
N LYS A 130 -18.38 -4.38 -6.31
CA LYS A 130 -18.56 -4.38 -7.79
C LYS A 130 -18.68 -2.99 -8.41
N LYS A 131 -19.28 -2.02 -7.69
CA LYS A 131 -19.41 -0.62 -8.16
C LYS A 131 -18.08 0.14 -8.30
N ASP A 132 -17.07 -0.23 -7.53
CA ASP A 132 -15.79 0.48 -7.46
C ASP A 132 -14.76 -0.13 -8.44
N TYR A 133 -15.05 -1.31 -9.01
CA TYR A 133 -14.15 -2.04 -9.90
C TYR A 133 -13.90 -1.36 -11.23
N GLY A 134 -14.92 -0.77 -11.86
CA GLY A 134 -14.72 -0.08 -13.13
C GLY A 134 -13.70 1.06 -12.98
N ARG A 135 -13.79 1.82 -11.89
CA ARG A 135 -12.82 2.87 -11.59
C ARG A 135 -11.43 2.31 -11.28
N LEU A 136 -11.33 1.23 -10.51
CA LEU A 136 -10.06 0.56 -10.25
C LEU A 136 -9.40 0.08 -11.55
N HIS A 137 -10.17 -0.55 -12.44
CA HIS A 137 -9.72 -0.99 -13.76
C HIS A 137 -9.10 0.17 -14.54
N ASP A 138 -9.85 1.27 -14.69
CA ASP A 138 -9.38 2.44 -15.44
C ASP A 138 -8.10 3.05 -14.85
N ILE A 139 -8.00 3.10 -13.51
CA ILE A 139 -6.81 3.60 -12.82
C ILE A 139 -5.61 2.67 -13.08
N MET A 140 -5.80 1.37 -12.91
CA MET A 140 -4.71 0.40 -13.09
C MET A 140 -4.26 0.30 -14.54
N ALA A 141 -5.18 0.44 -15.51
CA ALA A 141 -4.83 0.57 -16.91
C ALA A 141 -3.90 1.77 -17.15
N ARG A 142 -4.24 2.95 -16.62
CA ARG A 142 -3.36 4.15 -16.70
C ARG A 142 -2.03 3.97 -15.96
N MET A 143 -2.01 3.28 -14.82
CA MET A 143 -0.77 2.96 -14.11
C MET A 143 0.18 2.11 -14.96
N MET A 144 -0.38 1.22 -15.78
CA MET A 144 0.33 0.35 -16.71
C MET A 144 0.59 0.99 -18.09
N GLU A 145 0.19 2.24 -18.34
CA GLU A 145 0.56 2.92 -19.58
C GLU A 145 1.98 3.50 -19.47
N LEU A 146 2.83 3.16 -20.44
CA LEU A 146 4.18 3.72 -20.58
C LEU A 146 4.18 4.86 -21.60
N SER A 147 4.48 6.06 -21.14
CA SER A 147 4.84 7.19 -22.00
C SER A 147 6.26 7.07 -22.55
N ASP A 148 6.61 7.89 -23.53
CA ASP A 148 7.99 7.95 -24.06
C ASP A 148 9.00 8.32 -22.96
N LYS A 149 8.63 9.26 -22.08
CA LYS A 149 9.44 9.64 -20.92
C LYS A 149 9.69 8.46 -19.98
N ASP A 150 8.69 7.60 -19.78
CA ASP A 150 8.86 6.44 -18.89
C ASP A 150 9.84 5.42 -19.46
N ARG A 151 9.88 5.27 -20.78
CA ARG A 151 10.85 4.39 -21.45
C ARG A 151 12.26 4.92 -21.25
N ASP A 152 12.46 6.23 -21.42
CA ASP A 152 13.74 6.88 -21.15
C ASP A 152 14.17 6.72 -19.69
N ASP A 153 13.26 6.93 -18.74
CA ASP A 153 13.52 6.77 -17.30
C ASP A 153 13.87 5.30 -16.94
N ILE A 154 13.18 4.32 -17.54
CA ILE A 154 13.47 2.89 -17.38
C ILE A 154 14.89 2.55 -17.88
N ASP A 155 15.27 3.06 -19.04
CA ASP A 155 16.58 2.81 -19.63
C ASP A 155 17.68 3.44 -18.77
N CYS A 156 17.46 4.65 -18.25
CA CYS A 156 18.38 5.32 -17.34
C CYS A 156 18.54 4.54 -16.03
N LEU A 157 17.44 4.12 -15.40
CA LEU A 157 17.48 3.33 -14.15
C LEU A 157 18.24 2.01 -14.32
N THR A 158 18.07 1.38 -15.48
CA THR A 158 18.74 0.13 -15.84
C THR A 158 20.25 0.36 -16.04
N ALA A 159 20.62 1.41 -16.77
CA ALA A 159 22.02 1.76 -17.06
C ALA A 159 22.80 2.21 -15.82
N GLU A 160 22.16 2.90 -14.87
CA GLU A 160 22.78 3.35 -13.61
C GLU A 160 23.12 2.20 -12.64
N GLY A 161 22.62 0.99 -12.89
CA GLY A 161 22.96 -0.18 -12.08
C GLY A 161 22.49 -0.07 -10.62
N LYS A 162 21.46 0.75 -10.33
CA LYS A 162 20.93 0.92 -8.98
C LYS A 162 20.46 -0.43 -8.43
N ILE A 163 20.85 -0.76 -7.20
CA ILE A 163 20.47 -2.01 -6.53
C ILE A 163 18.95 -2.17 -6.57
N GLY A 164 18.48 -3.28 -7.13
CA GLY A 164 17.05 -3.60 -7.29
C GLY A 164 16.36 -2.98 -8.51
N TRP A 165 17.11 -2.33 -9.41
CA TRP A 165 16.61 -1.65 -10.62
C TRP A 165 17.41 -1.98 -11.89
N THR A 166 18.27 -3.00 -11.83
CA THR A 166 19.09 -3.45 -12.97
C THR A 166 18.28 -4.13 -14.08
N ASP A 167 17.02 -4.49 -13.83
CA ASP A 167 16.11 -5.13 -14.78
C ASP A 167 14.74 -4.40 -14.83
N THR A 168 14.75 -3.06 -14.72
CA THR A 168 13.53 -2.25 -14.51
C THR A 168 12.42 -2.56 -15.52
N TYR A 169 12.73 -2.68 -16.81
CA TYR A 169 11.72 -3.01 -17.82
C TYR A 169 11.10 -4.40 -17.60
N ALA A 170 11.94 -5.40 -17.30
CA ALA A 170 11.47 -6.75 -17.02
C ALA A 170 10.64 -6.81 -15.72
N ARG A 171 11.02 -6.02 -14.70
CA ARG A 171 10.24 -5.85 -13.48
C ARG A 171 8.86 -5.26 -13.78
N TYR A 172 8.82 -4.17 -14.54
CA TYR A 172 7.56 -3.56 -14.99
C TYR A 172 6.66 -4.58 -15.70
N LEU A 173 7.17 -5.31 -16.70
CA LEU A 173 6.38 -6.29 -17.45
C LEU A 173 5.79 -7.38 -16.55
N ARG A 174 6.59 -7.92 -15.63
CA ARG A 174 6.12 -8.93 -14.67
C ARG A 174 5.04 -8.36 -13.74
N THR A 175 5.20 -7.13 -13.28
CA THR A 175 4.22 -6.50 -12.39
C THR A 175 2.91 -6.21 -13.11
N ALA A 176 2.95 -5.67 -14.34
CA ALA A 176 1.75 -5.45 -15.15
C ALA A 176 0.97 -6.75 -15.40
N ASP A 177 1.65 -7.80 -15.85
CA ASP A 177 1.06 -9.14 -16.05
C ASP A 177 0.48 -9.75 -14.75
N ARG A 178 1.06 -9.45 -13.58
CA ARG A 178 0.47 -9.84 -12.29
C ARG A 178 -0.78 -9.03 -11.95
N CYS A 179 -0.77 -7.72 -12.18
CA CYS A 179 -1.94 -6.87 -11.99
C CYS A 179 -3.12 -7.32 -12.87
N GLU A 180 -2.88 -7.64 -14.14
CA GLU A 180 -3.91 -8.16 -15.06
C GLU A 180 -4.50 -9.48 -14.57
N ARG A 181 -3.66 -10.42 -14.11
CA ARG A 181 -4.15 -11.68 -13.51
C ARG A 181 -4.92 -11.47 -12.21
N ALA A 182 -4.44 -10.56 -11.36
CA ALA A 182 -5.12 -10.20 -10.12
C ALA A 182 -6.51 -9.66 -10.41
N GLU A 183 -6.61 -8.76 -11.38
CA GLU A 183 -7.86 -8.18 -11.83
C GLU A 183 -8.83 -9.23 -12.39
N ALA A 184 -8.36 -10.08 -13.31
CA ALA A 184 -9.17 -11.17 -13.89
C ALA A 184 -9.76 -12.12 -12.82
N LYS A 185 -9.04 -12.34 -11.72
CA LYS A 185 -9.50 -13.18 -10.60
C LYS A 185 -10.71 -12.56 -9.86
N TYR A 186 -10.85 -11.24 -9.82
CA TYR A 186 -11.91 -10.57 -9.07
C TYR A 186 -13.02 -9.97 -9.96
N LEU A 187 -12.86 -10.01 -11.29
CA LEU A 187 -13.88 -9.59 -12.27
C LEU A 187 -14.98 -10.64 -12.53
N ILE A 188 -14.91 -11.84 -11.92
CA ILE A 188 -15.91 -12.93 -12.07
C ILE A 188 -16.88 -12.94 -10.87
#